data_AF-A0A7W5MYA7-F1
#
_entry.id   AF-A0A7W5MYA7-F1
#
_cell.length_a   1.000
_cell.length_b   1.000
_cell.length_c   1.000
_cell.angle_alpha   90.00
_cell.angle_beta   90.00
_cell.angle_gamma   90.00
#
_symmetry.space_group_name_H-M   'P 1'
#
loop_
_entity.id
_entity.type
_entity.pdbx_description
1 polymer ?
#
loop_
_entity_poly.entity_id
_entity_poly.type
_entity_poly.pdbx_seq_one_letter_code
_entity_poly.pdbx_strand_id
1 'polypeptide(L)'
;MTETTDTEVTTAQAFEAVRHELSLLHNAVANLTAARERIPDHTAALDGIDRSLGNVHARLAAIEQTPAVSLTPAEMAKQINLAAQTVRAEDRRMLDTARAALDRSAGQIDSVVKRGQAADRQIERQIWSAAAGLLAGSFLCATLPGAIARSLPASWHVPQWMAARTMNMDQRAAGERLIATARREDRP
;
A
#
# COMPACT_ATOMS: atom_id res chain seq x y z
N MET A 1 -127.70 9.13 48.05
CA MET A 1 -126.87 7.97 48.45
C MET A 1 -126.35 7.32 47.17
N THR A 2 -125.44 7.98 46.46
CA THR A 2 -124.90 7.56 45.14
C THR A 2 -123.52 8.19 44.92
N GLU A 3 -122.61 8.05 45.88
CA GLU A 3 -121.27 8.66 45.81
C GLU A 3 -120.14 7.64 46.08
N THR A 4 -120.48 6.41 46.51
CA THR A 4 -119.49 5.38 46.86
C THR A 4 -119.04 4.50 45.69
N THR A 5 -119.79 4.47 44.58
CA THR A 5 -119.49 3.61 43.42
C THR A 5 -118.47 4.22 42.45
N ASP A 6 -118.28 5.55 42.46
CA ASP A 6 -117.36 6.21 41.53
C ASP A 6 -115.91 6.06 41.99
N THR A 7 -115.66 6.21 43.31
CA THR A 7 -114.35 6.08 43.94
C THR A 7 -113.78 4.66 43.88
N GLU A 8 -114.64 3.64 44.03
CA GLU A 8 -114.24 2.22 44.03
C GLU A 8 -113.78 1.76 42.64
N VAL A 9 -114.42 2.28 41.58
CA VAL A 9 -114.04 2.05 40.19
C VAL A 9 -112.74 2.80 39.84
N THR A 10 -112.50 3.98 40.41
CA THR A 10 -111.24 4.73 40.18
C THR A 10 -110.03 4.10 40.85
N THR A 11 -110.13 3.62 42.09
CA THR A 11 -109.02 2.91 42.76
C THR A 11 -108.69 1.58 42.08
N ALA A 12 -109.70 0.85 41.61
CA ALA A 12 -109.49 -0.38 40.85
C ALA A 12 -108.75 -0.13 39.53
N GLN A 13 -109.12 0.92 38.78
CA GLN A 13 -108.44 1.32 37.55
C GLN A 13 -107.00 1.78 37.79
N ALA A 14 -106.76 2.56 38.86
CA ALA A 14 -105.41 2.99 39.24
C ALA A 14 -104.50 1.79 39.60
N PHE A 15 -105.05 0.79 40.30
CA PHE A 15 -104.31 -0.41 40.64
C PHE A 15 -103.97 -1.27 39.41
N GLU A 16 -104.86 -1.32 38.43
CA GLU A 16 -104.61 -2.02 37.17
C GLU A 16 -103.51 -1.33 36.34
N ALA A 17 -103.51 0.01 36.29
CA ALA A 17 -102.45 0.78 35.64
C ALA A 17 -101.08 0.54 36.28
N VAL A 18 -101.01 0.54 37.62
CA VAL A 18 -99.77 0.23 38.35
C VAL A 18 -99.32 -1.22 38.11
N ARG A 19 -100.26 -2.17 38.06
CA ARG A 19 -99.94 -3.58 37.77
C ARG A 19 -99.42 -3.77 36.33
N HIS A 20 -99.93 -2.98 35.40
CA HIS A 20 -99.47 -2.95 34.02
C HIS A 20 -98.04 -2.39 33.93
N GLU A 21 -97.76 -1.25 34.57
CA GLU A 21 -96.40 -0.69 34.62
C GLU A 21 -95.40 -1.62 35.31
N LEU A 22 -95.79 -2.27 36.41
CA LEU A 22 -94.94 -3.25 37.10
C LEU A 22 -94.62 -4.44 36.20
N SER A 23 -95.59 -4.91 35.42
CA SER A 23 -95.40 -5.98 34.42
C SER A 23 -94.39 -5.56 33.34
N LEU A 24 -94.46 -4.32 32.85
CA LEU A 24 -93.51 -3.78 31.87
C LEU A 24 -92.10 -3.66 32.45
N LEU A 25 -91.97 -3.16 33.68
CA LEU A 25 -90.69 -3.01 34.35
C LEU A 25 -90.06 -4.36 34.68
N HIS A 26 -90.87 -5.33 35.12
CA HIS A 26 -90.42 -6.70 35.33
C HIS A 26 -89.91 -7.33 34.03
N ASN A 27 -90.63 -7.12 32.92
CA ASN A 27 -90.22 -7.63 31.61
C ASN A 27 -88.94 -6.92 31.11
N ALA A 28 -88.80 -5.61 31.31
CA ALA A 28 -87.59 -4.86 30.99
C ALA A 28 -86.38 -5.35 31.82
N VAL A 29 -86.56 -5.62 33.11
CA VAL A 29 -85.52 -6.19 33.98
C VAL A 29 -85.18 -7.62 33.59
N ALA A 30 -86.18 -8.44 33.27
CA ALA A 30 -85.97 -9.81 32.78
C ALA A 30 -85.18 -9.81 31.46
N ASN A 31 -85.53 -8.89 30.53
CA ASN A 31 -84.84 -8.74 29.26
C ASN A 31 -83.42 -8.16 29.44
N LEU A 32 -83.22 -7.21 30.36
CA LEU A 32 -81.89 -6.70 30.71
C LEU A 32 -81.00 -7.79 31.32
N THR A 33 -81.59 -8.66 32.14
CA THR A 33 -80.89 -9.80 32.74
C THR A 33 -80.54 -10.83 31.67
N ALA A 34 -81.47 -11.16 30.77
CA ALA A 34 -81.22 -12.03 29.61
C ALA A 34 -80.17 -11.44 28.63
N ALA A 35 -80.16 -10.12 28.46
CA ALA A 35 -79.14 -9.42 27.68
C ALA A 35 -77.77 -9.49 28.36
N ARG A 36 -77.73 -9.36 29.70
CA ARG A 36 -76.51 -9.48 30.51
C ARG A 36 -75.92 -10.90 30.45
N GLU A 37 -76.76 -11.93 30.47
CA GLU A 37 -76.32 -13.33 30.31
C GLU A 37 -75.71 -13.61 28.93
N ARG A 38 -76.07 -12.83 27.91
CA ARG A 38 -75.47 -12.90 26.57
C ARG A 38 -74.15 -12.15 26.42
N ILE A 39 -73.76 -11.29 27.37
CA ILE A 39 -72.48 -10.59 27.33
C ILE A 39 -71.38 -11.60 27.69
N PRO A 40 -70.43 -11.89 26.78
CA PRO A 40 -69.34 -12.80 27.08
C PRO A 40 -68.46 -12.24 28.20
N ASP A 41 -68.06 -13.10 29.14
CA ASP A 41 -67.12 -12.70 30.18
C ASP A 41 -65.72 -12.49 29.58
N HIS A 42 -65.31 -11.23 29.48
CA HIS A 42 -64.02 -10.82 28.93
C HIS A 42 -62.90 -10.81 29.98
N THR A 43 -63.17 -11.13 31.25
CA THR A 43 -62.14 -11.21 32.30
C THR A 43 -61.03 -12.20 31.92
N ALA A 44 -61.39 -13.37 31.40
CA ALA A 44 -60.41 -14.35 30.93
C ALA A 44 -59.54 -13.84 29.77
N ALA A 45 -60.10 -12.99 28.89
CA ALA A 45 -59.35 -12.37 27.80
C ALA A 45 -58.40 -11.28 28.30
N LEU A 46 -58.86 -10.47 29.27
CA LEU A 46 -58.05 -9.44 29.93
C LEU A 46 -56.89 -10.06 30.72
N ASP A 47 -57.14 -11.15 31.45
CA ASP A 47 -56.10 -11.92 32.15
C ASP A 47 -55.07 -12.51 31.18
N GLY A 48 -55.52 -12.93 29.99
CA GLY A 48 -54.64 -13.39 28.92
C GLY A 48 -53.72 -12.29 28.40
N ILE A 49 -54.26 -11.08 28.21
CA ILE A 49 -53.51 -9.90 27.77
C ILE A 49 -52.52 -9.47 28.85
N ASP A 50 -52.94 -9.40 30.11
CA ASP A 50 -52.07 -9.02 31.23
C ASP A 50 -50.89 -9.99 31.39
N ARG A 51 -51.16 -11.30 31.32
CA ARG A 51 -50.13 -12.34 31.33
C ARG A 51 -49.18 -12.23 30.13
N SER A 52 -49.70 -11.87 28.95
CA SER A 52 -48.88 -11.67 27.76
C SER A 52 -47.94 -10.46 27.91
N LEU A 53 -48.44 -9.36 28.46
CA LEU A 53 -47.67 -8.15 28.73
C LEU A 53 -46.61 -8.39 29.80
N GLY A 54 -46.95 -9.10 30.88
CA GLY A 54 -46.00 -9.51 31.91
C GLY A 54 -44.86 -10.38 31.35
N ASN A 55 -45.17 -11.33 30.46
CA ASN A 55 -44.16 -12.17 29.81
C ASN A 55 -43.26 -11.37 28.86
N VAL A 56 -43.82 -10.43 28.09
CA VAL A 56 -43.03 -9.55 27.22
C VAL A 56 -42.12 -8.65 28.06
N HIS A 57 -42.64 -8.07 29.14
CA HIS A 57 -41.85 -7.23 30.04
C HIS A 57 -40.72 -8.00 30.71
N ALA A 58 -40.98 -9.22 31.20
CA ALA A 58 -39.95 -10.07 31.80
C ALA A 58 -38.85 -10.45 30.80
N ARG A 59 -39.22 -10.74 29.54
CA ARG A 59 -38.25 -11.01 28.47
C ARG A 59 -37.43 -9.78 28.11
N LEU A 60 -38.06 -8.60 28.05
CA LEU A 60 -37.37 -7.35 27.76
C LEU A 60 -36.39 -6.99 28.88
N ALA A 61 -36.81 -7.14 30.14
CA ALA A 61 -35.93 -6.95 31.29
C ALA A 61 -34.74 -7.93 31.29
N ALA A 62 -34.96 -9.19 30.88
CA ALA A 62 -33.89 -10.17 30.73
C ALA A 62 -32.91 -9.79 29.60
N ILE A 63 -33.42 -9.26 28.48
CA ILE A 63 -32.59 -8.76 27.36
C ILE A 63 -31.78 -7.53 27.79
N GLU A 64 -32.39 -6.62 28.53
CA GLU A 64 -31.75 -5.41 29.06
C GLU A 64 -30.67 -5.74 30.11
N GLN A 65 -30.86 -6.81 30.88
CA GLN A 65 -29.85 -7.36 31.80
C GLN A 65 -28.77 -8.19 31.08
N THR A 66 -28.95 -8.51 29.79
CA THR A 66 -27.96 -9.25 29.02
C THR A 66 -26.88 -8.28 28.49
N PRO A 67 -25.58 -8.57 28.66
CA PRO A 67 -24.48 -7.68 28.25
C PRO A 67 -24.39 -7.37 26.74
N ALA A 68 -25.27 -7.97 25.93
CA ALA A 68 -25.37 -7.74 24.49
C ALA A 68 -25.90 -6.34 24.16
N VAL A 69 -26.68 -5.69 25.05
CA VAL A 69 -27.15 -4.31 24.86
C VAL A 69 -26.03 -3.29 25.17
N SER A 70 -25.02 -3.69 25.93
CA SER A 70 -23.81 -2.90 26.19
C SER A 70 -22.88 -2.78 24.97
N LEU A 71 -23.00 -3.70 24.02
CA LEU A 71 -22.44 -3.55 22.67
C LEU A 71 -23.43 -2.76 21.81
N THR A 72 -23.64 -1.50 22.18
CA THR A 72 -24.37 -0.59 21.29
C THR A 72 -23.68 -0.61 19.91
N PRO A 73 -24.43 -0.62 18.79
CA PRO A 73 -23.84 -0.56 17.45
C PRO A 73 -22.85 0.59 17.28
N ALA A 74 -23.04 1.67 18.04
CA ALA A 74 -22.11 2.79 18.15
C ALA A 74 -20.75 2.39 18.76
N GLU A 75 -20.72 1.61 19.85
CA GLU A 75 -19.47 1.16 20.46
C GLU A 75 -18.75 0.12 19.60
N MET A 76 -19.49 -0.76 18.90
CA MET A 76 -18.90 -1.65 17.88
C MET A 76 -18.27 -0.85 16.73
N ALA A 77 -18.97 0.16 16.19
CA ALA A 77 -18.44 1.03 15.14
C ALA A 77 -17.20 1.81 15.62
N LYS A 78 -17.18 2.22 16.89
CA LYS A 78 -16.04 2.91 17.51
C LYS A 78 -14.84 1.99 17.66
N GLN A 79 -15.04 0.75 18.12
CA GLN A 79 -13.95 -0.23 18.20
C GLN A 79 -13.44 -0.64 16.83
N ILE A 80 -14.32 -0.81 15.84
CA ILE A 80 -13.92 -1.05 14.44
C ILE A 80 -13.10 0.12 13.89
N ASN A 81 -13.51 1.37 14.14
CA ASN A 81 -12.74 2.53 13.70
C ASN A 81 -11.39 2.66 14.41
N LEU A 82 -11.31 2.34 15.70
CA LEU A 82 -10.06 2.31 16.44
C LEU A 82 -9.12 1.22 15.92
N ALA A 83 -9.62 0.00 15.71
CA ALA A 83 -8.87 -1.09 15.11
C ALA A 83 -8.46 -0.79 13.66
N ALA A 84 -9.33 -0.15 12.87
CA ALA A 84 -9.00 0.26 11.52
C ALA A 84 -7.90 1.34 11.50
N GLN A 85 -7.87 2.24 12.47
CA GLN A 85 -6.81 3.25 12.58
C GLN A 85 -5.45 2.64 12.94
N THR A 86 -5.41 1.65 13.83
CA THR A 86 -4.15 0.96 14.19
C THR A 86 -3.62 0.15 13.01
N VAL A 87 -4.50 -0.56 12.28
CA VAL A 87 -4.12 -1.28 11.06
C VAL A 87 -3.62 -0.32 9.98
N ARG A 88 -4.29 0.82 9.75
CA ARG A 88 -3.85 1.84 8.77
C ARG A 88 -2.50 2.46 9.13
N ALA A 89 -2.17 2.59 10.41
CA ALA A 89 -0.88 3.11 10.84
C ALA A 89 0.26 2.12 10.52
N GLU A 90 0.02 0.83 10.72
CA GLU A 90 0.98 -0.22 10.38
C GLU A 90 1.14 -0.37 8.86
N ASP A 91 0.03 -0.31 8.13
CA ASP A 91 0.03 -0.39 6.66
C ASP A 91 0.79 0.78 6.03
N ARG A 92 0.66 2.00 6.58
CA ARG A 92 1.48 3.16 6.18
C ARG A 92 2.96 2.93 6.43
N ARG A 93 3.36 2.34 7.56
CA ARG A 93 4.77 2.03 7.85
C ARG A 93 5.33 0.99 6.89
N MET A 94 4.54 -0.04 6.57
CA MET A 94 4.92 -1.06 5.58
C MET A 94 5.07 -0.44 4.20
N LEU A 95 4.13 0.41 3.78
CA LEU A 95 4.19 1.12 2.50
C LEU A 95 5.38 2.09 2.42
N ASP A 96 5.67 2.83 3.48
CA ASP A 96 6.81 3.75 3.51
C ASP A 96 8.15 2.98 3.51
N THR A 97 8.21 1.85 4.19
CA THR A 97 9.37 0.95 4.14
C THR A 97 9.56 0.37 2.74
N ALA A 98 8.47 -0.04 2.08
CA ALA A 98 8.48 -0.53 0.71
C ALA A 98 8.91 0.56 -0.28
N ARG A 99 8.40 1.80 -0.12
CA ARG A 99 8.83 2.97 -0.91
C ARG A 99 10.31 3.25 -0.72
N ALA A 100 10.81 3.27 0.52
CA ALA A 100 12.22 3.48 0.78
C ALA A 100 13.11 2.35 0.21
N ALA A 101 12.61 1.11 0.16
CA ALA A 101 13.31 0.01 -0.52
C ALA A 101 13.33 0.20 -2.05
N LEU A 102 12.21 0.62 -2.64
CA LEU A 102 12.10 0.92 -4.07
C LEU A 102 13.00 2.09 -4.47
N ASP A 103 13.01 3.19 -3.71
CA ASP A 103 13.86 4.36 -3.95
C ASP A 103 15.34 4.00 -3.86
N ARG A 104 15.73 3.17 -2.88
CA ARG A 104 17.11 2.67 -2.78
C ARG A 104 17.50 1.77 -3.95
N SER A 105 16.58 0.96 -4.45
CA SER A 105 16.81 0.12 -5.63
C SER A 105 16.93 0.98 -6.89
N ALA A 106 16.01 1.93 -7.09
CA ALA A 106 16.03 2.87 -8.20
C ALA A 106 17.32 3.72 -8.20
N GLY A 107 17.74 4.21 -7.04
CA GLY A 107 19.00 4.94 -6.89
C GLY A 107 20.23 4.09 -7.19
N GLN A 108 20.23 2.81 -6.83
CA GLN A 108 21.31 1.88 -7.21
C GLN A 108 21.36 1.67 -8.72
N ILE A 109 20.22 1.44 -9.38
CA ILE A 109 20.14 1.29 -10.83
C ILE A 109 20.63 2.57 -11.53
N ASP A 110 20.16 3.74 -11.12
CA ASP A 110 20.60 5.03 -11.67
C ASP A 110 22.12 5.24 -11.45
N SER A 111 22.65 4.84 -10.29
CA SER A 111 24.09 4.92 -10.02
C SER A 111 24.92 3.95 -10.87
N VAL A 112 24.39 2.78 -11.22
CA VAL A 112 25.06 1.80 -12.09
C VAL A 112 25.01 2.28 -13.54
N VAL A 113 23.87 2.83 -13.99
CA VAL A 113 23.71 3.42 -15.31
C VAL A 113 24.63 4.63 -15.48
N LYS A 114 24.68 5.55 -14.50
CA LYS A 114 25.59 6.69 -14.50
C LYS A 114 27.06 6.25 -14.49
N ARG A 115 27.40 5.20 -13.74
CA ARG A 115 28.76 4.63 -13.74
C ARG A 115 29.12 3.99 -15.07
N GLY A 116 28.19 3.31 -15.75
CA GLY A 116 28.39 2.80 -17.10
C GLY A 116 28.69 3.92 -18.11
N GLN A 117 27.84 4.96 -18.12
CA GLN A 117 28.03 6.11 -19.02
C GLN A 117 29.28 6.96 -18.71
N ALA A 118 29.71 7.00 -17.44
CA ALA A 118 30.93 7.69 -17.04
C ALA A 118 32.19 6.87 -17.39
N ALA A 119 32.13 5.54 -17.25
CA ALA A 119 33.23 4.65 -17.60
C ALA A 119 33.56 4.70 -19.10
N ASP A 120 32.54 4.72 -19.96
CA ASP A 120 32.73 4.81 -21.42
C ASP A 120 33.47 6.09 -21.82
N ARG A 121 33.10 7.23 -21.24
CA ARG A 121 33.76 8.52 -21.49
C ARG A 121 35.18 8.58 -20.93
N GLN A 122 35.47 7.86 -19.85
CA GLN A 122 36.79 7.84 -19.25
C GLN A 122 37.75 6.93 -20.00
N ILE A 123 37.26 5.78 -20.49
CA ILE A 123 38.03 4.86 -21.34
C ILE A 123 38.44 5.55 -22.64
N GLU A 124 37.53 6.30 -23.28
CA GLU A 124 37.85 7.04 -24.50
C GLU A 124 38.99 8.05 -24.28
N ARG A 125 38.95 8.82 -23.18
CA ARG A 125 40.04 9.75 -22.83
C ARG A 125 41.35 9.04 -22.53
N GLN A 126 41.29 7.87 -21.89
CA GLN A 126 42.46 7.09 -21.55
C GLN A 126 43.08 6.40 -22.77
N ILE A 127 42.25 5.94 -23.71
CA ILE A 127 42.70 5.43 -25.01
C ILE A 127 43.34 6.55 -25.82
N TRP A 128 42.73 7.74 -25.87
CA TRP A 128 43.30 8.89 -26.58
C TRP A 128 44.63 9.36 -25.97
N SER A 129 44.77 9.39 -24.65
CA SER A 129 46.04 9.74 -24.00
C SER A 129 47.11 8.67 -24.21
N ALA A 130 46.74 7.39 -24.16
CA ALA A 130 47.64 6.29 -24.46
C ALA A 130 48.08 6.31 -25.94
N ALA A 131 47.15 6.55 -26.87
CA ALA A 131 47.44 6.68 -28.29
C ALA A 131 48.33 7.89 -28.58
N ALA A 132 48.05 9.04 -27.97
CA ALA A 132 48.88 10.24 -28.09
C ALA A 132 50.29 10.01 -27.53
N GLY A 133 50.41 9.33 -26.39
CA GLY A 133 51.70 8.97 -25.80
C GLY A 133 52.48 7.99 -26.68
N LEU A 134 51.82 6.99 -27.26
CA LEU A 134 52.44 6.02 -28.16
C LEU A 134 52.91 6.70 -29.45
N LEU A 135 52.10 7.58 -30.03
CA LEU A 135 52.46 8.36 -31.22
C LEU A 135 53.62 9.31 -30.93
N ALA A 136 53.57 10.04 -29.82
CA ALA A 136 54.63 10.95 -29.41
C ALA A 136 55.94 10.19 -29.13
N GLY A 137 55.88 9.06 -28.41
CA GLY A 137 57.02 8.21 -28.13
C GLY A 137 57.61 7.59 -29.41
N SER A 138 56.77 7.13 -30.33
CA SER A 138 57.19 6.63 -31.64
C SER A 138 57.89 7.72 -32.46
N PHE A 139 57.32 8.92 -32.51
CA PHE A 139 57.90 10.07 -33.21
C PHE A 139 59.23 10.50 -32.58
N LEU A 140 59.31 10.49 -31.25
CA LEU A 140 60.53 10.79 -30.50
C LEU A 140 61.61 9.73 -30.77
N CYS A 141 61.27 8.44 -30.75
CA CYS A 141 62.20 7.35 -31.08
C CYS A 141 62.65 7.37 -32.55
N ALA A 142 61.83 7.88 -33.48
CA ALA A 142 62.23 8.05 -34.88
C ALA A 142 63.16 9.26 -35.08
N THR A 143 62.92 10.34 -34.35
CA THR A 143 63.71 11.58 -34.46
C THR A 143 65.02 11.53 -33.69
N LEU A 144 65.07 10.82 -32.56
CA LEU A 144 66.25 10.71 -31.70
C LEU A 144 67.48 10.17 -32.45
N PRO A 145 67.45 9.05 -33.20
CA PRO A 145 68.64 8.56 -33.92
C PRO A 145 69.17 9.56 -34.95
N GLY A 146 68.28 10.23 -35.69
CA GLY A 146 68.65 11.22 -36.70
C GLY A 146 69.14 12.55 -36.11
N ALA A 147 68.53 13.01 -35.02
CA ALA A 147 68.91 14.25 -34.33
C ALA A 147 70.17 14.08 -33.49
N ILE A 148 70.32 12.94 -32.80
CA ILE A 148 71.56 12.57 -32.09
C ILE A 148 72.71 12.46 -33.10
N ALA A 149 72.51 11.79 -34.24
CA ALA A 149 73.53 11.70 -35.29
C ALA A 149 73.96 13.08 -35.83
N ARG A 150 73.10 14.09 -35.77
CA ARG A 150 73.37 15.45 -36.27
C ARG A 150 73.92 16.43 -35.23
N SER A 151 73.75 16.11 -33.93
CA SER A 151 74.19 16.96 -32.80
C SER A 151 75.46 16.46 -32.11
N LEU A 152 75.93 15.26 -32.45
CA LEU A 152 77.22 14.75 -31.98
C LEU A 152 78.38 15.46 -32.70
N PRO A 153 79.42 15.92 -31.97
CA PRO A 153 80.63 16.49 -32.56
C PRO A 153 81.32 15.48 -33.49
N ALA A 154 81.92 15.95 -34.58
CA ALA A 154 82.64 15.12 -35.57
C ALA A 154 83.79 14.27 -34.96
N SER A 155 84.19 14.53 -33.71
CA SER A 155 85.19 13.74 -32.98
C SER A 155 84.66 12.41 -32.43
N TRP A 156 83.34 12.20 -32.32
CA TRP A 156 82.76 10.97 -31.81
C TRP A 156 82.23 10.12 -32.98
N HIS A 157 83.03 9.15 -33.42
CA HIS A 157 82.82 8.28 -34.59
C HIS A 157 81.65 7.27 -34.45
N VAL A 158 80.50 7.71 -33.93
CA VAL A 158 79.31 6.90 -33.61
C VAL A 158 78.72 6.14 -34.82
N PRO A 159 78.61 6.71 -36.04
CA PRO A 159 78.06 5.98 -37.18
C PRO A 159 78.86 4.73 -37.53
N GLN A 160 80.16 4.77 -37.26
CA GLN A 160 81.14 3.77 -37.70
C GLN A 160 81.11 2.53 -36.80
N TRP A 161 81.02 2.72 -35.48
CA TRP A 161 80.87 1.61 -34.55
C TRP A 161 79.47 1.00 -34.60
N MET A 162 78.44 1.82 -34.88
CA MET A 162 77.07 1.34 -35.09
C MET A 162 76.96 0.53 -36.39
N ALA A 163 77.62 0.96 -37.48
CA ALA A 163 77.75 0.19 -38.71
C ALA A 163 78.61 -1.09 -38.52
N ALA A 164 79.70 -1.03 -37.76
CA ALA A 164 80.51 -2.21 -37.45
C ALA A 164 79.72 -3.25 -36.64
N ARG A 165 78.83 -2.81 -35.75
CA ARG A 165 77.96 -3.70 -34.98
C ARG A 165 76.81 -4.29 -35.80
N THR A 166 76.23 -3.56 -36.75
CA THR A 166 75.19 -4.10 -37.63
C THR A 166 75.75 -4.92 -38.80
N MET A 167 76.97 -4.63 -39.26
CA MET A 167 77.63 -5.35 -40.37
C MET A 167 78.57 -6.48 -39.91
N ASN A 168 78.84 -6.63 -38.61
CA ASN A 168 79.74 -7.65 -38.03
C ASN A 168 81.07 -7.82 -38.80
N MET A 169 81.65 -6.72 -39.27
CA MET A 169 82.96 -6.70 -39.91
C MET A 169 83.86 -5.74 -39.14
N ASP A 170 84.93 -6.31 -38.57
CA ASP A 170 85.93 -5.58 -37.82
C ASP A 170 86.69 -4.63 -38.75
N GLN A 171 86.60 -3.33 -38.45
CA GLN A 171 87.17 -2.23 -39.23
C GLN A 171 88.70 -2.38 -39.41
N ARG A 172 89.36 -3.13 -38.51
CA ARG A 172 90.76 -3.55 -38.64
C ARG A 172 91.01 -4.48 -39.81
N ALA A 173 90.14 -5.46 -40.07
CA ALA A 173 90.30 -6.40 -41.18
C ALA A 173 90.19 -5.71 -42.55
N ALA A 174 89.37 -4.66 -42.64
CA ALA A 174 89.29 -3.82 -43.84
C ALA A 174 90.58 -2.99 -44.05
N GLY A 175 91.15 -2.44 -42.97
CA GLY A 175 92.43 -1.72 -43.03
C GLY A 175 93.61 -2.62 -43.42
N GLU A 176 93.67 -3.84 -42.88
CA GLU A 176 94.70 -4.83 -43.23
C GLU A 176 94.63 -5.25 -44.71
N ARG A 177 93.41 -5.40 -45.26
CA ARG A 177 93.23 -5.68 -46.69
C ARG A 177 93.71 -4.54 -47.58
N LEU A 178 93.47 -3.30 -47.20
CA LEU A 178 93.86 -2.12 -47.99
C LEU A 178 95.38 -1.89 -47.98
N ILE A 179 96.04 -2.19 -46.85
CA ILE A 179 97.51 -2.18 -46.75
C ILE A 179 98.11 -3.36 -47.54
N ALA A 180 97.48 -4.53 -47.52
CA ALA A 180 97.91 -5.69 -48.30
C ALA A 180 97.80 -5.47 -49.81
N THR A 181 96.75 -4.77 -50.28
CA THR A 181 96.61 -4.39 -51.69
C THR A 181 97.60 -3.30 -52.08
N ALA A 182 97.77 -2.27 -51.25
CA ALA A 182 98.72 -1.18 -51.52
C ALA A 182 100.18 -1.70 -51.58
N ARG A 183 100.57 -2.61 -50.68
CA ARG A 183 101.90 -3.24 -50.70
C ARG A 183 102.13 -4.14 -51.92
N ARG A 184 101.06 -4.64 -52.55
CA ARG A 184 101.16 -5.48 -53.75
C ARG A 184 101.43 -4.65 -55.01
N GLU A 185 101.08 -3.36 -54.99
CA GLU A 185 101.22 -2.44 -56.12
C GLU A 185 102.63 -1.82 -56.20
N ASP A 186 103.39 -1.83 -55.11
CA ASP A 186 104.76 -1.31 -54.98
C ASP A 186 105.88 -2.33 -55.28
N ARG A 187 105.58 -3.45 -55.95
CA ARG A 187 106.60 -4.40 -56.40
C ARG A 187 106.65 -4.41 -57.95
N PRO A 188 107.71 -3.90 -58.59
CA PRO A 188 107.88 -3.92 -60.05
C PRO A 188 108.05 -5.35 -60.59
#